data_AF-A0A9D3AJT3-F1
#
_entry.id   AF-A0A9D3AJT3-F1
#
_cell.length_a   1.000
_cell.length_b   1.000
_cell.length_c   1.000
_cell.angle_alpha   90.00
_cell.angle_beta   90.00
_cell.angle_gamma   90.00
#
_symmetry.space_group_name_H-M   'P 1'
#
loop_
_entity.id
_entity.type
_entity.pdbx_description
1 polymer ?
#
loop_
_entity_poly.entity_id
_entity_poly.type
_entity_poly.pdbx_seq_one_letter_code
_entity_poly.pdbx_strand_id
1 'polypeptide(L)'
;MNEKEIEHLLRSLGIGATYRGYRYLNYGIRLCLIDEDYLLSVSKLLYPQIAKYFHTTSCSVERDIRTAVKVCWERGNISLLQEIALRPIRIRPTSSEFLDILTAHLRK
;
A
#
# COMPACT_ATOMS: atom_id res chain seq x y z
N MET A 1 16.23 -4.96 3.71
CA MET A 1 14.79 -5.05 4.02
C MET A 1 14.17 -6.01 3.03
N ASN A 2 13.49 -7.06 3.51
CA ASN A 2 13.22 -8.23 2.69
C ASN A 2 11.90 -8.05 1.95
N GLU A 3 11.93 -8.11 0.62
CA GLU A 3 10.71 -8.11 -0.24
C GLU A 3 9.66 -9.11 0.26
N LYS A 4 10.10 -10.23 0.86
CA LYS A 4 9.26 -11.24 1.51
C LYS A 4 8.40 -10.71 2.65
N GLU A 5 8.88 -9.73 3.44
CA GLU A 5 8.12 -9.15 4.56
C GLU A 5 6.93 -8.34 4.04
N ILE A 6 7.16 -7.54 2.98
CA ILE A 6 6.12 -6.75 2.31
C ILE A 6 5.08 -7.70 1.68
N GLU A 7 5.53 -8.73 0.98
CA GLU A 7 4.64 -9.73 0.38
C GLU A 7 3.81 -10.46 1.43
N HIS A 8 4.44 -10.87 2.54
CA HIS A 8 3.77 -11.55 3.63
C HIS A 8 2.70 -10.66 4.26
N LEU A 9 3.04 -9.40 4.58
CA LEU A 9 2.10 -8.44 5.14
C LEU A 9 0.89 -8.21 4.22
N LEU A 10 1.11 -7.95 2.93
CA LEU A 10 0.03 -7.72 1.97
C LEU A 10 -0.90 -8.94 1.85
N ARG A 11 -0.33 -10.16 1.83
CA ARG A 11 -1.12 -11.40 1.78
C ARG A 11 -1.91 -11.61 3.08
N SER A 12 -1.29 -11.37 4.24
CA SER A 12 -1.94 -11.47 5.55
C SER A 12 -3.08 -10.46 5.73
N LEU A 13 -3.03 -9.33 5.03
CA LEU A 13 -4.10 -8.33 4.94
C LEU A 13 -5.22 -8.71 3.94
N GLY A 14 -5.09 -9.83 3.23
CA GLY A 14 -6.06 -10.29 2.24
C GLY A 14 -5.88 -9.68 0.84
N ILE A 15 -4.74 -9.02 0.57
CA ILE A 15 -4.42 -8.46 -0.74
C ILE A 15 -3.59 -9.49 -1.53
N GLY A 16 -4.26 -10.22 -2.42
CA GLY A 16 -3.63 -11.23 -3.27
C GLY A 16 -3.09 -10.68 -4.60
N ALA A 17 -2.20 -11.45 -5.23
CA ALA A 17 -1.56 -11.10 -6.51
C ALA A 17 -2.52 -11.03 -7.72
N THR A 18 -3.78 -11.45 -7.57
CA THR A 18 -4.83 -11.29 -8.58
C THR A 18 -5.21 -9.82 -8.80
N TYR A 19 -4.98 -8.96 -7.81
CA TYR A 19 -5.18 -7.52 -7.93
C TYR A 19 -3.89 -6.85 -8.41
N ARG A 20 -3.94 -6.04 -9.47
CA ARG A 20 -2.76 -5.24 -9.90
C ARG A 20 -2.21 -4.35 -8.79
N GLY A 21 -3.11 -3.84 -7.95
CA GLY A 21 -2.77 -3.06 -6.76
C GLY A 21 -1.80 -3.77 -5.81
N TYR A 22 -1.76 -5.11 -5.79
CA TYR A 22 -0.75 -5.86 -5.03
C TYR A 22 0.67 -5.54 -5.48
N ARG A 23 0.93 -5.57 -6.80
CA ARG A 23 2.27 -5.29 -7.35
C ARG A 23 2.65 -3.83 -7.14
N TYR A 24 1.68 -2.92 -7.26
CA TYR A 24 1.89 -1.49 -7.04
C TYR A 24 2.15 -1.16 -5.58
N LEU A 25 1.41 -1.77 -4.65
CA LEU A 25 1.65 -1.63 -3.21
C LEU A 25 3.00 -2.19 -2.82
N ASN A 26 3.36 -3.38 -3.30
CA ASN A 26 4.66 -3.98 -2.99
C ASN A 26 5.81 -3.05 -3.40
N TYR A 27 5.84 -2.62 -4.67
CA TYR A 27 6.88 -1.71 -5.15
C TYR A 27 6.80 -0.33 -4.49
N GLY A 28 5.60 0.20 -4.28
CA GLY A 28 5.41 1.52 -3.67
C GLY A 28 5.86 1.59 -2.21
N ILE A 29 5.54 0.56 -1.43
CA ILE A 29 6.01 0.44 -0.03
C ILE A 29 7.53 0.35 0.01
N ARG A 30 8.16 -0.40 -0.91
CA ARG A 30 9.63 -0.42 -1.02
C ARG A 30 10.21 0.97 -1.25
N LEU A 31 9.59 1.78 -2.12
CA LEU A 31 10.02 3.16 -2.36
C LEU A 31 9.87 4.02 -1.11
N CYS A 32 8.72 3.98 -0.43
CA CYS A 32 8.47 4.74 0.81
C CYS A 32 9.43 4.36 1.96
N LEU A 33 9.92 3.13 1.97
CA LEU A 33 10.88 2.66 2.97
C LEU A 33 12.32 3.10 2.66
N ILE A 34 12.63 3.41 1.39
CA ILE A 34 13.93 3.95 0.97
C ILE A 34 13.97 5.46 1.16
N ASP A 35 12.88 6.15 0.81
CA ASP A 35 12.78 7.61 0.84
C ASP A 35 11.36 8.02 1.24
N GLU A 36 11.25 8.84 2.29
CA GLU A 36 9.98 9.28 2.84
C GLU A 36 9.24 10.30 1.95
N ASP A 37 9.94 10.97 1.04
CA ASP A 37 9.33 11.92 0.09
C ASP A 37 8.25 11.27 -0.77
N TYR A 38 8.39 9.96 -1.04
CA TYR A 38 7.37 9.18 -1.75
C TYR A 38 6.05 9.14 -0.98
N LEU A 39 6.08 9.06 0.35
CA LEU A 39 4.88 9.05 1.18
C LEU A 39 4.32 10.46 1.35
N LEU A 40 5.18 11.48 1.44
CA LEU A 40 4.77 12.89 1.51
C LEU A 40 4.14 13.39 0.21
N SER A 41 4.48 12.77 -0.93
CA SER A 41 4.09 13.22 -2.26
C SER A 41 3.51 12.09 -3.12
N VAL A 42 2.51 11.37 -2.59
CA VAL A 42 1.96 10.17 -3.23
C VAL A 42 1.50 10.41 -4.68
N SER A 43 0.70 11.46 -4.93
CA SER A 43 0.12 11.72 -6.25
C SER A 43 1.11 12.31 -7.26
N LYS A 44 2.12 13.05 -6.79
CA LYS A 44 3.08 13.77 -7.64
C LYS A 44 4.41 13.04 -7.81
N LEU A 45 4.74 12.11 -6.93
CA LEU A 45 6.01 11.40 -6.93
C LEU A 45 5.82 9.88 -6.98
N LEU A 46 5.15 9.28 -5.98
CA LEU A 46 5.02 7.83 -5.88
C LEU A 46 4.24 7.22 -7.05
N TYR A 47 3.04 7.72 -7.33
CA TYR A 47 2.22 7.18 -8.43
C TYR A 47 2.89 7.33 -9.80
N PRO A 48 3.48 8.48 -10.18
CA PRO A 48 4.30 8.58 -11.39
C PRO A 48 5.46 7.59 -11.44
N GLN A 49 6.15 7.36 -10.32
CA GLN A 49 7.29 6.43 -10.27
C GLN A 49 6.85 4.97 -10.46
N ILE A 50 5.76 4.55 -9.80
CA ILE A 50 5.16 3.23 -10.00
C ILE A 50 4.67 3.09 -11.45
N ALA A 51 4.00 4.11 -11.98
CA ALA A 51 3.48 4.12 -13.34
C ALA A 51 4.59 3.93 -14.39
N LYS A 52 5.72 4.63 -14.20
CA LYS A 52 6.92 4.47 -15.04
C LYS A 52 7.48 3.06 -14.99
N TYR A 53 7.57 2.46 -13.79
CA TYR A 53 8.13 1.11 -13.61
C TYR A 53 7.25 0.03 -14.25
N PHE A 54 5.92 0.14 -14.14
CA PHE A 54 4.98 -0.85 -14.67
C PHE A 54 4.43 -0.52 -16.06
N HIS A 55 4.98 0.49 -16.74
CA HIS A 55 4.51 0.96 -18.06
C HIS A 55 2.99 1.21 -18.10
N THR A 56 2.49 1.94 -17.11
CA THR A 56 1.07 2.28 -16.96
C THR A 56 0.89 3.78 -16.66
N THR A 57 -0.32 4.22 -16.31
CA THR A 57 -0.61 5.62 -15.97
C THR A 57 -0.75 5.80 -14.45
N SER A 58 -0.44 6.99 -13.94
CA SER A 58 -0.63 7.33 -12.52
C SER A 58 -2.09 7.17 -12.07
N CYS A 59 -3.05 7.45 -12.96
CA CYS A 59 -4.48 7.23 -12.70
C CYS A 59 -4.82 5.74 -12.53
N SER A 60 -4.20 4.86 -13.33
CA SER A 60 -4.35 3.41 -13.18
C SER A 60 -3.74 2.91 -11.87
N VAL A 61 -2.56 3.41 -11.51
CA VAL A 61 -1.90 3.10 -10.23
C VAL A 61 -2.78 3.48 -9.04
N GLU A 62 -3.26 4.72 -9.02
CA GLU A 62 -4.13 5.24 -7.97
C GLU A 62 -5.39 4.38 -7.84
N ARG A 63 -6.09 4.12 -8.95
CA ARG A 63 -7.31 3.32 -8.98
C ARG A 63 -7.09 1.90 -8.46
N ASP A 64 -6.02 1.24 -8.90
CA ASP A 64 -5.74 -0.14 -8.53
C ASP A 64 -5.31 -0.25 -7.06
N ILE A 65 -4.55 0.72 -6.54
CA ILE A 65 -4.22 0.81 -5.11
C ILE A 65 -5.48 1.06 -4.29
N ARG A 66 -6.32 2.04 -4.66
CA ARG A 66 -7.60 2.30 -3.98
C ARG A 66 -8.51 1.06 -3.95
N THR A 67 -8.50 0.28 -5.03
CA THR A 67 -9.24 -0.99 -5.12
C THR A 67 -8.66 -2.02 -4.14
N ALA A 68 -7.35 -2.16 -4.04
CA ALA A 68 -6.72 -3.05 -3.06
C ALA A 68 -7.05 -2.66 -1.62
N VAL A 69 -7.03 -1.35 -1.30
CA VAL A 69 -7.43 -0.84 0.02
C VAL A 69 -8.90 -1.14 0.31
N LYS A 70 -9.78 -0.97 -0.68
CA LYS A 70 -11.20 -1.35 -0.56
C LYS A 70 -11.39 -2.84 -0.28
N VAL A 71 -10.68 -3.69 -1.01
CA VAL A 71 -10.76 -5.15 -0.81
C VAL A 71 -10.26 -5.56 0.57
N CYS A 72 -9.13 -5.01 1.02
CA CYS A 72 -8.61 -5.25 2.37
C CYS A 72 -9.63 -4.84 3.44
N TRP A 73 -10.24 -3.66 3.29
CA TRP A 73 -11.23 -3.15 4.24
C TRP A 73 -12.55 -3.92 4.25
N GLU A 74 -13.02 -4.41 3.10
CA GLU A 74 -14.36 -5.04 3.03
C GLU A 74 -14.30 -6.56 3.22
N ARG A 75 -13.18 -7.19 2.87
CA ARG A 75 -13.07 -8.66 2.75
C ARG A 75 -11.76 -9.23 3.29
N GLY A 76 -10.82 -8.37 3.66
CA GLY A 76 -9.50 -8.77 4.17
C GLY A 76 -9.46 -8.86 5.69
N ASN A 77 -8.24 -8.93 6.23
CA ASN A 77 -8.01 -9.01 7.67
C ASN A 77 -8.01 -7.61 8.30
N ILE A 78 -9.20 -7.07 8.55
CA ILE A 78 -9.37 -5.73 9.17
C ILE A 78 -8.75 -5.69 10.57
N SER A 79 -8.86 -6.78 11.34
CA SER A 79 -8.27 -6.86 12.68
C SER A 79 -6.76 -6.64 12.65
N LEU A 80 -6.06 -7.29 11.72
CA LEU A 80 -4.63 -7.06 11.51
C LEU A 80 -4.35 -5.62 11.07
N LEU A 81 -5.13 -5.07 10.14
CA LEU A 81 -4.96 -3.67 9.72
C LEU A 81 -5.10 -2.70 10.91
N GLN A 82 -6.05 -2.94 11.81
CA GLN A 82 -6.26 -2.14 13.02
C GLN A 82 -5.13 -2.29 14.03
N GLU A 83 -4.59 -3.50 14.18
CA GLU A 83 -3.44 -3.77 15.05
C GLU A 83 -2.20 -2.99 14.62
N ILE A 84 -1.89 -3.01 13.32
CA ILE A 84 -0.67 -2.38 12.79
C ILE A 84 -0.82 -0.86 12.57
N ALA A 85 -2.04 -0.32 12.64
CA ALA A 85 -2.32 1.09 12.40
C ALA A 85 -1.72 2.05 13.44
N LEU A 86 -1.39 1.55 14.64
CA LEU A 86 -0.93 2.34 15.80
C LEU A 86 -1.89 3.47 16.23
N ARG A 87 -3.08 3.54 15.63
CA ARG A 87 -4.17 4.46 15.93
C ARG A 87 -5.52 3.82 15.63
N PRO A 88 -6.62 4.24 16.27
CA PRO A 88 -7.95 3.76 15.93
C PRO A 88 -8.32 4.08 14.47
N ILE A 89 -8.76 3.07 13.72
CA ILE A 89 -9.33 3.22 12.38
C ILE A 89 -10.78 2.76 12.40
N ARG A 90 -11.70 3.71 12.18
CA ARG A 90 -13.15 3.47 12.15
C ARG A 90 -13.75 3.47 10.75
N ILE A 91 -13.07 4.12 9.80
CA ILE A 91 -13.48 4.22 8.40
C ILE A 91 -12.37 3.66 7.52
N ARG A 92 -12.74 3.24 6.31
CA ARG A 92 -11.77 2.77 5.33
C ARG A 92 -10.67 3.82 5.12
N PRO A 93 -9.38 3.50 5.31
CA PRO A 93 -8.31 4.45 5.10
C PRO A 93 -8.23 4.87 3.62
N THR A 94 -7.75 6.09 3.39
CA THR A 94 -7.32 6.53 2.07
C THR A 94 -6.09 5.75 1.62
N SER A 95 -5.75 5.80 0.32
CA SER A 95 -4.55 5.12 -0.19
C SER A 95 -3.26 5.62 0.47
N SER A 96 -3.16 6.93 0.76
CA SER A 96 -2.00 7.49 1.46
C SER A 96 -1.93 7.02 2.91
N GLU A 97 -3.05 7.04 3.65
CA GLU A 97 -3.08 6.51 5.02
C GLU A 97 -2.75 5.03 5.07
N PHE A 98 -3.24 4.24 4.12
CA PHE A 98 -2.93 2.83 4.03
C PHE A 98 -1.43 2.60 3.80
N LEU A 99 -0.82 3.34 2.86
CA LEU A 99 0.63 3.28 2.64
C LEU A 99 1.42 3.68 3.89
N ASP A 100 0.99 4.71 4.61
CA ASP A 100 1.60 5.17 5.86
C ASP A 100 1.57 4.07 6.93
N ILE A 101 0.40 3.48 7.18
CA ILE A 101 0.23 2.38 8.14
C ILE A 101 1.17 1.21 7.85
N LEU A 102 1.22 0.76 6.59
CA LEU A 102 2.06 -0.38 6.21
C LEU A 102 3.55 -0.03 6.31
N THR A 103 3.93 1.17 5.85
CA THR A 103 5.32 1.64 5.91
C THR A 103 5.78 1.78 7.36
N ALA A 104 4.97 2.36 8.24
CA ALA A 104 5.28 2.51 9.65
C ALA A 104 5.42 1.16 10.37
N HIS A 105 4.57 0.19 10.05
CA HIS A 105 4.68 -1.17 10.59
C HIS A 105 5.96 -1.87 10.17
N LEU A 106 6.39 -1.70 8.91
CA LEU A 106 7.58 -2.34 8.35
C LEU A 106 8.91 -1.65 8.70
N ARG A 107 8.87 -0.41 9.21
CA ARG A 107 10.06 0.31 9.71
C ARG A 107 10.46 -0.11 11.14
N LYS A 108 9.54 -0.73 11.89
CA LYS A 108 9.81 -1.26 13.24
C LYS A 108 10.68 -2.50 13.17
#